data_AF-A0A2N2XH22-F1
#
_entry.id   AF-A0A2N2XH22-F1
#
_cell.length_a   1.000
_cell.length_b   1.000
_cell.length_c   1.000
_cell.angle_alpha   90.00
_cell.angle_beta   90.00
_cell.angle_gamma   90.00
#
_symmetry.space_group_name_H-M   'P 1'
#
loop_
_entity.id
_entity.type
_entity.pdbx_description
1 polymer ?
#
loop_
_entity_poly.entity_id
_entity_poly.type
_entity_poly.pdbx_seq_one_letter_code
_entity_poly.pdbx_strand_id
1 'polypeptide(L)'
;KGHFLPESKRGLPTPAVAFYKIFGLSKLFPKSRTFGQYHLSYLDNDSTHQVDILAGAFMLLRKSVLDKIGLLDETFFMYGEDIDLSWRIILSGYKNYYYPGTRIIHYKGESTRKSSVNYVLIFYNAMLIFARKHFSKKRIGLLTFLVNMAIYFRAGLSLVKRFTEKAFLPLADGLLILSGIHIFSRYWEPVILGEGLHYPNSYLFGVLPVYTLIWLTSSYLSGAYDRPLRLIRIFQGIITGTITILVFYSLLNEEYRFSRVLILFGAIWGALAMTGLRLMLHFTGLKQFRIGNSENRRYGVIGEASECLRAADLLRRTHPDAGMIALINSAMGDNKPVFIGHIRQLNDIITIYKIDELVFCSRDLGAGQIIDLMSRNYSRQLDFKIAPQDSTSIIGSNSIST
;
A
#
# COMPACT_ATOMS: atom_id res chain seq x y z
N LYS A 1 -10.87 -2.00 -5.07
CA LYS A 1 -11.92 -2.43 -4.12
C LYS A 1 -13.11 -1.45 -4.16
N GLY A 2 -14.34 -1.96 -4.28
CA GLY A 2 -15.56 -1.14 -4.27
C GLY A 2 -16.02 -0.79 -2.84
N HIS A 3 -15.24 0.00 -2.11
CA HIS A 3 -15.63 0.45 -0.77
C HIS A 3 -16.42 1.75 -0.83
N PHE A 4 -17.34 1.92 0.13
CA PHE A 4 -17.96 3.22 0.38
C PHE A 4 -16.89 4.29 0.57
N LEU A 5 -17.13 5.45 -0.02
CA LEU A 5 -16.20 6.57 -0.01
C LEU A 5 -16.54 7.53 1.14
N PRO A 6 -15.74 7.60 2.23
CA PRO A 6 -16.09 8.46 3.36
C PRO A 6 -16.18 9.93 3.01
N GLU A 7 -15.46 10.38 1.96
CA GLU A 7 -15.49 11.76 1.49
C GLU A 7 -16.83 12.17 0.86
N SER A 8 -17.75 11.22 0.60
CA SER A 8 -19.11 11.51 0.11
C SER A 8 -19.93 12.37 1.07
N LYS A 9 -19.57 12.38 2.36
CA LYS A 9 -20.19 13.24 3.39
C LYS A 9 -19.11 13.84 4.27
N ARG A 10 -19.00 15.18 4.29
CA ARG A 10 -17.98 15.88 5.08
C ARG A 10 -18.61 16.94 5.97
N GLY A 11 -18.05 17.09 7.16
CA GLY A 11 -18.28 18.24 8.03
C GLY A 11 -17.32 19.38 7.70
N LEU A 12 -17.64 20.59 8.15
CA LEU A 12 -16.80 21.77 7.96
C LEU A 12 -15.38 21.55 8.54
N PRO A 13 -14.30 21.81 7.79
CA PRO A 13 -12.92 21.61 8.26
C PRO A 13 -12.48 22.73 9.21
N THR A 14 -13.11 22.81 10.39
CA THR A 14 -12.68 23.71 11.47
C THR A 14 -11.31 23.27 12.02
N PRO A 15 -10.57 24.14 12.75
CA PRO A 15 -9.29 23.76 13.36
C PRO A 15 -9.34 22.49 14.21
N ALA A 16 -10.41 22.31 14.99
CA ALA A 16 -10.61 21.10 15.80
C ALA A 16 -10.84 19.86 14.94
N VAL A 17 -11.69 19.96 13.92
CA VAL A 17 -11.97 18.86 12.99
C VAL A 17 -10.71 18.45 12.22
N ALA A 18 -9.94 19.43 11.74
CA ALA A 18 -8.65 19.19 11.09
C ALA A 18 -7.68 18.47 12.03
N PHE A 19 -7.57 18.92 13.29
CA PHE A 19 -6.76 18.26 14.32
C PHE A 19 -7.14 16.78 14.50
N TYR A 20 -8.42 16.48 14.70
CA TYR A 20 -8.89 15.08 14.86
C TYR A 20 -8.60 14.22 13.64
N LYS A 21 -8.63 14.80 12.44
CA LYS A 21 -8.29 14.10 11.20
C LYS A 21 -6.79 13.83 11.07
N ILE A 22 -5.98 14.82 11.39
CA ILE A 22 -4.52 14.79 11.29
C ILE A 22 -3.92 13.76 12.24
N PHE A 23 -4.32 13.82 13.52
CA PHE A 23 -3.80 12.98 14.60
C PHE A 23 -4.43 11.58 14.65
N GLY A 24 -5.30 11.25 13.70
CA GLY A 24 -5.90 9.93 13.60
C GLY A 24 -7.03 9.64 14.60
N LEU A 25 -7.43 10.61 15.42
CA LEU A 25 -8.55 10.48 16.36
C LEU A 25 -9.86 10.13 15.65
N SER A 26 -10.09 10.70 14.46
CA SER A 26 -11.24 10.33 13.60
C SER A 26 -11.24 8.86 13.16
N LYS A 27 -10.06 8.23 13.06
CA LYS A 27 -9.92 6.81 12.71
C LYS A 27 -10.05 5.90 13.94
N LEU A 28 -9.56 6.36 15.10
CA LEU A 28 -9.67 5.64 16.37
C LEU A 28 -11.11 5.64 16.91
N PHE A 29 -11.83 6.76 16.75
CA PHE A 29 -13.18 6.95 17.28
C PHE A 29 -14.17 7.36 16.17
N PRO A 30 -14.39 6.52 15.14
CA PRO A 30 -15.20 6.90 13.97
C PRO A 30 -16.69 7.12 14.31
N LYS A 31 -17.22 6.44 15.34
CA LYS A 31 -18.62 6.60 15.78
C LYS A 31 -18.84 7.81 16.70
N SER A 32 -17.78 8.52 17.10
CA SER A 32 -17.90 9.70 17.95
C SER A 32 -18.42 10.90 17.15
N ARG A 33 -19.44 11.58 17.68
CA ARG A 33 -19.94 12.86 17.15
C ARG A 33 -18.93 13.99 17.27
N THR A 34 -17.90 13.83 18.10
CA THR A 34 -16.83 14.83 18.28
C THR A 34 -15.65 14.53 17.34
N PHE A 35 -15.14 13.30 17.35
CA PHE A 35 -13.93 12.96 16.61
C PHE A 35 -14.19 12.55 15.15
N GLY A 36 -15.39 12.03 14.84
CA GLY A 36 -15.79 11.58 13.52
C GLY A 36 -16.32 12.68 12.60
N GLN A 37 -16.22 13.96 12.98
CA GLN A 37 -16.86 15.09 12.28
C GLN A 37 -16.37 15.29 10.84
N TYR A 38 -15.10 15.05 10.54
CA TYR A 38 -14.56 15.33 9.20
C TYR A 38 -15.25 14.52 8.09
N HIS A 39 -15.53 13.23 8.33
CA HIS A 39 -16.24 12.35 7.39
C HIS A 39 -17.67 12.00 7.86
N LEU A 40 -18.15 12.67 8.90
CA LEU A 40 -19.43 12.38 9.55
C LEU A 40 -19.66 10.86 9.74
N SER A 41 -18.63 10.15 10.19
CA SER A 41 -18.58 8.68 10.18
C SER A 41 -19.53 8.02 11.19
N TYR A 42 -20.18 8.81 12.03
CA TYR A 42 -21.25 8.41 12.93
C TYR A 42 -22.63 8.41 12.27
N LEU A 43 -22.77 8.98 11.06
CA LEU A 43 -24.00 8.92 10.28
C LEU A 43 -24.07 7.62 9.50
N ASP A 44 -25.29 7.14 9.25
CA ASP A 44 -25.52 5.98 8.39
C ASP A 44 -25.16 6.28 6.92
N ASN A 45 -24.72 5.27 6.16
CA ASN A 45 -24.34 5.42 4.76
C ASN A 45 -25.54 5.26 3.81
N ASP A 46 -26.58 4.54 4.23
CA ASP A 46 -27.74 4.23 3.39
C ASP A 46 -28.94 5.14 3.68
N SER A 47 -28.75 6.16 4.52
CA SER A 47 -29.77 7.16 4.85
C SER A 47 -29.40 8.56 4.33
N THR A 48 -30.42 9.33 3.96
CA THR A 48 -30.28 10.74 3.56
C THR A 48 -29.90 11.60 4.76
N HIS A 49 -28.88 12.44 4.63
CA HIS A 49 -28.41 13.30 5.71
C HIS A 49 -28.15 14.71 5.23
N GLN A 50 -28.50 15.71 6.05
CA GLN A 50 -27.97 17.06 5.88
C GLN A 50 -26.48 17.06 6.27
N VAL A 51 -25.64 17.62 5.42
CA VAL A 51 -24.18 17.66 5.60
C VAL A 51 -23.65 19.05 5.28
N ASP A 52 -22.43 19.37 5.72
CA ASP A 52 -21.84 20.68 5.40
C ASP A 52 -21.27 20.69 3.98
N ILE A 53 -20.55 19.63 3.63
CA ILE A 53 -19.73 19.56 2.43
C ILE A 53 -19.99 18.25 1.68
N LEU A 54 -20.19 18.38 0.37
CA LEU A 54 -20.28 17.28 -0.58
C LEU A 54 -18.96 17.12 -1.35
N ALA A 55 -18.77 15.98 -2.00
CA ALA A 55 -17.63 15.75 -2.88
C ALA A 55 -17.98 16.16 -4.32
N GLY A 56 -17.16 17.01 -4.93
CA GLY A 56 -17.34 17.49 -6.31
C GLY A 56 -17.41 16.39 -7.37
N ALA A 57 -16.99 15.17 -7.03
CA ALA A 57 -17.06 14.00 -7.91
C ALA A 57 -18.48 13.64 -8.36
N PHE A 58 -19.51 13.94 -7.56
CA PHE A 58 -20.91 13.75 -7.93
C PHE A 58 -21.82 14.67 -7.15
N MET A 59 -22.15 15.82 -7.74
CA MET A 59 -23.03 16.83 -7.16
C MET A 59 -24.11 17.23 -8.17
N LEU A 60 -25.34 17.33 -7.69
CA LEU A 60 -26.44 17.95 -8.42
C LEU A 60 -26.75 19.29 -7.76
N LEU A 61 -26.70 20.36 -8.54
CA LEU A 61 -26.79 21.73 -8.08
C LEU A 61 -27.91 22.44 -8.82
N ARG A 62 -28.69 23.27 -8.11
CA ARG A 62 -29.71 24.11 -8.75
C ARG A 62 -29.02 25.26 -9.47
N LYS A 63 -29.30 25.45 -10.76
CA LYS A 63 -28.78 26.57 -11.54
C LYS A 63 -29.03 27.92 -10.86
N SER A 64 -30.24 28.14 -10.33
CA SER A 64 -30.59 29.38 -9.63
C SER A 64 -29.74 29.66 -8.38
N VAL A 65 -29.19 28.63 -7.73
CA VAL A 65 -28.27 28.79 -6.60
C VAL A 65 -26.90 29.23 -7.13
N LEU A 66 -26.42 28.61 -8.20
CA LEU A 66 -25.14 28.97 -8.84
C LEU A 66 -25.16 30.38 -9.42
N ASP A 67 -26.27 30.79 -10.05
CA ASP A 67 -26.45 32.16 -10.56
C ASP A 67 -26.37 33.21 -9.42
N LYS A 68 -26.76 32.84 -8.19
CA LYS A 68 -26.72 33.73 -7.00
C LYS A 68 -25.34 33.79 -6.35
N ILE A 69 -24.63 32.66 -6.22
CA ILE A 69 -23.42 32.57 -5.39
C ILE A 69 -22.12 32.48 -6.21
N GLY A 70 -22.22 32.29 -7.53
CA GLY A 70 -21.10 32.01 -8.42
C GLY A 70 -20.71 30.53 -8.49
N LEU A 71 -19.80 30.21 -9.41
CA LEU A 71 -19.31 28.85 -9.70
C LEU A 71 -18.18 28.44 -8.73
N LEU A 72 -17.31 27.51 -9.16
CA LEU A 72 -16.08 27.16 -8.43
C LEU A 72 -15.12 28.35 -8.40
N ASP A 73 -14.37 28.50 -7.31
CA ASP A 73 -13.38 29.57 -7.17
C ASP A 73 -12.01 29.10 -7.67
N GLU A 74 -11.49 29.77 -8.71
CA GLU A 74 -10.21 29.48 -9.38
C GLU A 74 -8.99 29.69 -8.48
N THR A 75 -9.13 30.36 -7.34
CA THR A 75 -8.07 30.45 -6.31
C THR A 75 -7.68 29.05 -5.82
N PHE A 76 -8.61 28.10 -5.84
CA PHE A 76 -8.34 26.70 -5.50
C PHE A 76 -7.91 25.94 -6.74
N PHE A 77 -6.64 25.52 -6.77
CA PHE A 77 -6.17 24.60 -7.81
C PHE A 77 -6.82 23.21 -7.69
N MET A 78 -6.94 22.66 -6.48
CA MET A 78 -7.55 21.34 -6.21
C MET A 78 -7.87 21.15 -4.71
N TYR A 79 -8.83 20.28 -4.40
CA TYR A 79 -9.23 19.81 -3.06
C TYR A 79 -9.95 20.82 -2.15
N GLY A 80 -10.20 22.04 -2.61
CA GLY A 80 -10.86 23.07 -1.81
C GLY A 80 -12.02 23.77 -2.51
N GLU A 81 -12.08 23.66 -3.84
CA GLU A 81 -13.11 24.23 -4.70
C GLU A 81 -14.51 23.72 -4.34
N ASP A 82 -14.66 22.41 -4.07
CA ASP A 82 -15.94 21.80 -3.71
C ASP A 82 -16.35 22.09 -2.26
N ILE A 83 -15.36 22.23 -1.37
CA ILE A 83 -15.54 22.67 0.03
C ILE A 83 -16.02 24.12 0.07
N ASP A 84 -15.35 25.03 -0.66
CA ASP A 84 -15.73 26.43 -0.75
C ASP A 84 -17.12 26.61 -1.35
N LEU A 85 -17.43 25.92 -2.46
CA LEU A 85 -18.76 25.98 -3.07
C LEU A 85 -19.84 25.47 -2.11
N SER A 86 -19.63 24.31 -1.49
CA SER A 86 -20.59 23.75 -0.51
C SER A 86 -20.85 24.70 0.65
N TRP A 87 -19.80 25.38 1.14
CA TRP A 87 -19.91 26.32 2.23
C TRP A 87 -20.61 27.62 1.83
N ARG A 88 -20.33 28.17 0.65
CA ARG A 88 -21.05 29.34 0.11
C ARG A 88 -22.55 29.07 -0.09
N ILE A 89 -22.92 27.86 -0.51
CA ILE A 89 -24.32 27.43 -0.61
C ILE A 89 -25.01 27.58 0.76
N ILE A 90 -24.38 27.08 1.82
CA ILE A 90 -24.91 27.17 3.20
C ILE A 90 -24.98 28.62 3.67
N LEU A 91 -23.94 29.41 3.47
CA LEU A 91 -23.91 30.83 3.86
C LEU A 91 -25.00 31.66 3.17
N SER A 92 -25.43 31.26 1.97
CA SER A 92 -26.51 31.93 1.22
C SER A 92 -27.93 31.47 1.60
N GLY A 93 -28.06 30.62 2.64
CA GLY A 93 -29.33 30.18 3.24
C GLY A 93 -29.86 28.83 2.74
N TYR A 94 -29.13 28.13 1.88
CA TYR A 94 -29.52 26.79 1.39
C TYR A 94 -28.93 25.67 2.25
N LYS A 95 -29.29 24.43 1.93
CA LYS A 95 -28.84 23.22 2.64
C LYS A 95 -28.26 22.22 1.66
N ASN A 96 -27.18 21.54 2.07
CA ASN A 96 -26.61 20.43 1.34
C ASN A 96 -27.12 19.10 1.91
N TYR A 97 -27.44 18.16 1.03
CA TYR A 97 -27.92 16.82 1.41
C TYR A 97 -27.10 15.74 0.73
N TYR A 98 -26.59 14.80 1.52
CA TYR A 98 -26.11 13.52 1.03
C TYR A 98 -27.31 12.62 0.71
N TYR A 99 -27.34 12.08 -0.50
CA TYR A 99 -28.44 11.22 -0.98
C TYR A 99 -27.89 9.84 -1.42
N PRO A 100 -28.26 8.74 -0.73
CA PRO A 100 -27.72 7.41 -0.99
C PRO A 100 -28.47 6.63 -2.09
N GLY A 101 -29.58 7.16 -2.60
CA GLY A 101 -30.44 6.48 -3.58
C GLY A 101 -29.80 6.33 -4.97
N THR A 102 -28.73 7.07 -5.26
CA THR A 102 -27.96 6.95 -6.51
C THR A 102 -26.48 6.74 -6.18
N ARG A 103 -25.84 5.82 -6.89
CA ARG A 103 -24.44 5.42 -6.66
C ARG A 103 -23.61 5.58 -7.93
N ILE A 104 -22.35 5.97 -7.78
CA ILE A 104 -21.37 6.05 -8.86
C ILE A 104 -20.06 5.36 -8.47
N ILE A 105 -19.24 5.00 -9.46
CA ILE A 105 -17.86 4.54 -9.24
C ILE A 105 -16.93 5.73 -9.44
N HIS A 106 -16.19 6.11 -8.39
CA HIS A 106 -15.17 7.15 -8.47
C HIS A 106 -13.77 6.52 -8.49
N TYR A 107 -13.13 6.51 -9.66
CA TYR A 107 -11.74 6.11 -9.85
C TYR A 107 -10.80 7.20 -9.31
N LYS A 108 -10.50 7.14 -8.01
CA LYS A 108 -9.56 8.08 -7.38
C LYS A 108 -8.13 7.82 -7.86
N GLY A 109 -7.35 8.89 -7.97
CA GLY A 109 -5.89 8.81 -8.09
C GLY A 109 -5.32 9.01 -9.50
N GLU A 110 -6.19 9.26 -10.50
CA GLU A 110 -5.79 9.63 -11.87
C GLU A 110 -4.99 10.94 -11.90
N SER A 111 -5.49 11.99 -11.22
CA SER A 111 -4.82 13.29 -11.24
C SER A 111 -3.65 13.40 -10.24
N THR A 112 -3.70 12.66 -9.12
CA THR A 112 -2.67 12.75 -8.08
C THR A 112 -2.46 11.42 -7.35
N ARG A 113 -1.22 10.92 -7.33
CA ARG A 113 -0.82 9.80 -6.48
C ARG A 113 -0.91 10.22 -5.00
N LYS A 114 -1.86 9.63 -4.25
CA LYS A 114 -2.21 9.95 -2.84
C LYS A 114 -1.04 9.90 -1.84
N SER A 115 0.07 9.26 -2.20
CA SER A 115 1.26 9.07 -1.36
C SER A 115 2.38 10.09 -1.64
N SER A 116 2.18 11.02 -2.57
CA SER A 116 3.16 12.06 -2.85
C SER A 116 3.12 13.16 -1.80
N VAL A 117 4.28 13.69 -1.42
CA VAL A 117 4.39 14.91 -0.60
C VAL A 117 3.60 16.06 -1.26
N ASN A 118 3.56 16.07 -2.59
CA ASN A 118 2.81 17.05 -3.38
C ASN A 118 1.30 17.02 -3.10
N TYR A 119 0.66 15.85 -3.04
CA TYR A 119 -0.76 15.72 -2.65
C TYR A 119 -1.04 16.43 -1.33
N VAL A 120 -0.18 16.16 -0.35
CA VAL A 120 -0.30 16.70 1.01
C VAL A 120 -0.18 18.22 0.99
N LEU A 121 0.80 18.77 0.27
CA LEU A 121 1.02 20.22 0.13
C LEU A 121 -0.17 20.92 -0.55
N ILE A 122 -0.67 20.38 -1.67
CA ILE A 122 -1.81 20.97 -2.41
C ILE A 122 -3.06 20.98 -1.52
N PHE A 123 -3.36 19.86 -0.86
CA PHE A 123 -4.50 19.77 0.06
C PHE A 123 -4.40 20.81 1.19
N TYR A 124 -3.21 20.98 1.78
CA TYR A 124 -3.02 21.96 2.84
C TYR A 124 -3.11 23.40 2.36
N ASN A 125 -2.56 23.71 1.19
CA ASN A 125 -2.73 25.03 0.57
C ASN A 125 -4.20 25.35 0.36
N ALA A 126 -4.99 24.40 -0.12
CA ALA A 126 -6.43 24.56 -0.25
C ALA A 126 -7.10 24.86 1.11
N MET A 127 -6.73 24.16 2.18
CA MET A 127 -7.29 24.42 3.52
C MET A 127 -6.90 25.80 4.06
N LEU A 128 -5.70 26.30 3.75
CA LEU A 128 -5.27 27.65 4.11
C LEU A 128 -6.05 28.72 3.35
N ILE A 129 -6.26 28.54 2.04
CA ILE A 129 -7.09 29.44 1.23
C ILE A 129 -8.51 29.49 1.80
N PHE A 130 -9.12 28.32 2.05
CA PHE A 130 -10.45 28.21 2.64
C PHE A 130 -10.55 28.95 3.99
N ALA A 131 -9.58 28.73 4.88
CA ALA A 131 -9.57 29.40 6.18
C ALA A 131 -9.39 30.92 6.08
N ARG A 132 -8.57 31.40 5.15
CA ARG A 132 -8.39 32.84 4.91
C ARG A 132 -9.68 33.51 4.45
N LYS A 133 -10.48 32.81 3.65
CA LYS A 133 -11.77 33.33 3.14
C LYS A 133 -12.88 33.29 4.18
N HIS A 134 -12.93 32.24 5.00
CA HIS A 134 -14.13 31.93 5.81
C HIS A 134 -13.94 32.03 7.33
N PHE A 135 -12.71 32.15 7.84
CA PHE A 135 -12.43 32.20 9.28
C PHE A 135 -11.72 33.49 9.70
N SER A 136 -11.82 33.83 11.00
CA SER A 136 -11.15 35.00 11.57
C SER A 136 -9.62 34.80 11.67
N LYS A 137 -8.86 35.90 11.69
CA LYS A 137 -7.38 35.91 11.75
C LYS A 137 -6.79 34.99 12.83
N LYS A 138 -7.39 34.96 14.03
CA LYS A 138 -6.96 34.07 15.13
C LYS A 138 -7.12 32.58 14.79
N ARG A 139 -8.22 32.21 14.14
CA ARG A 139 -8.49 30.82 13.72
C ARG A 139 -7.58 30.39 12.56
N ILE A 140 -7.23 31.32 11.68
CA ILE A 140 -6.27 31.08 10.57
C ILE A 140 -4.89 30.73 11.13
N GLY A 141 -4.38 31.51 12.10
CA GLY A 141 -3.07 31.25 12.71
C GLY A 141 -3.00 29.86 13.37
N LEU A 142 -4.04 29.50 14.15
CA LEU A 142 -4.13 28.19 14.79
C LEU A 142 -4.21 27.05 13.75
N LEU A 143 -5.06 27.19 12.72
CA LEU A 143 -5.17 26.16 11.69
C LEU A 143 -3.83 25.97 10.95
N THR A 144 -3.16 27.07 10.60
CA THR A 144 -1.86 27.04 9.92
C THR A 144 -0.81 26.32 10.75
N PHE A 145 -0.73 26.63 12.05
CA PHE A 145 0.17 25.94 12.98
C PHE A 145 -0.11 24.43 13.04
N LEU A 146 -1.37 24.04 13.22
CA LEU A 146 -1.77 22.63 13.29
C LEU A 146 -1.48 21.87 12.00
N VAL A 147 -1.74 22.49 10.85
CA VAL A 147 -1.44 21.95 9.52
C VAL A 147 0.07 21.76 9.31
N ASN A 148 0.90 22.75 9.66
CA ASN A 148 2.35 22.62 9.52
C ASN A 148 2.90 21.50 10.41
N MET A 149 2.47 21.45 11.67
CA MET A 149 2.84 20.36 12.58
C MET A 149 2.43 18.99 12.01
N ALA A 150 1.26 18.90 11.38
CA ALA A 150 0.79 17.68 10.72
C ALA A 150 1.67 17.22 9.56
N ILE A 151 2.14 18.16 8.73
CA ILE A 151 3.05 17.88 7.62
C ILE A 151 4.33 17.26 8.17
N TYR A 152 4.98 17.93 9.13
CA TYR A 152 6.23 17.47 9.72
C TYR A 152 6.05 16.12 10.43
N PHE A 153 4.96 15.94 11.18
CA PHE A 153 4.67 14.68 11.84
C PHE A 153 4.49 13.52 10.85
N ARG A 154 3.73 13.72 9.77
CA ARG A 154 3.53 12.68 8.73
C ARG A 154 4.80 12.42 7.92
N ALA A 155 5.59 13.46 7.64
CA ALA A 155 6.89 13.32 6.98
C ALA A 155 7.85 12.49 7.86
N GLY A 156 7.91 12.79 9.16
CA GLY A 156 8.67 12.03 10.14
C GLY A 156 8.24 10.57 10.21
N LEU A 157 6.94 10.29 10.37
CA LEU A 157 6.43 8.91 10.37
C LEU A 157 6.73 8.15 9.08
N SER A 158 6.63 8.82 7.92
CA SER A 158 6.95 8.23 6.62
C SER A 158 8.45 7.88 6.52
N LEU A 159 9.33 8.77 7.00
CA LEU A 159 10.77 8.55 7.02
C LEU A 159 11.12 7.37 7.95
N VAL A 160 10.58 7.37 9.16
CA VAL A 160 10.75 6.27 10.12
C VAL A 160 10.27 4.96 9.51
N LYS A 161 9.06 4.93 8.94
CA LYS A 161 8.54 3.71 8.30
C LYS A 161 9.43 3.19 7.18
N ARG A 162 9.88 4.07 6.26
CA ARG A 162 10.78 3.68 5.16
C ARG A 162 12.12 3.18 5.66
N PHE A 163 12.67 3.83 6.69
CA PHE A 163 13.89 3.41 7.33
C PHE A 163 13.71 2.03 7.98
N THR A 164 12.67 1.83 8.78
CA THR A 164 12.37 0.54 9.41
C THR A 164 12.16 -0.57 8.36
N GLU A 165 11.39 -0.32 7.30
CA GLU A 165 11.11 -1.34 6.27
C GLU A 165 12.36 -1.74 5.47
N LYS A 166 13.32 -0.83 5.28
CA LYS A 166 14.56 -1.10 4.54
C LYS A 166 15.69 -1.61 5.44
N ALA A 167 15.81 -1.09 6.66
CA ALA A 167 16.92 -1.38 7.57
C ALA A 167 16.67 -2.61 8.43
N PHE A 168 15.41 -2.99 8.68
CA PHE A 168 15.09 -4.11 9.58
C PHE A 168 15.78 -5.42 9.17
N LEU A 169 15.69 -5.82 7.89
CA LEU A 169 16.30 -7.08 7.43
C LEU A 169 17.83 -7.06 7.51
N PRO A 170 18.56 -6.05 6.97
CA PRO A 170 20.01 -5.97 7.13
C PRO A 170 20.48 -5.93 8.59
N LEU A 171 19.78 -5.21 9.47
CA LEU A 171 20.14 -5.13 10.89
C LEU A 171 19.92 -6.46 11.61
N ALA A 172 18.79 -7.13 11.35
CA ALA A 172 18.51 -8.44 11.92
C ALA A 172 19.53 -9.48 11.45
N ASP A 173 19.88 -9.48 10.16
CA ASP A 173 20.92 -10.35 9.61
C ASP A 173 22.28 -10.07 10.24
N GLY A 174 22.66 -8.79 10.35
CA GLY A 174 23.94 -8.40 10.94
C GLY A 174 24.06 -8.87 12.38
N LEU A 175 23.00 -8.71 13.17
CA LEU A 175 22.96 -9.21 14.55
C LEU A 175 23.03 -10.73 14.62
N LEU A 176 22.32 -11.45 13.75
CA LEU A 176 22.35 -12.92 13.72
C LEU A 176 23.71 -13.46 13.29
N ILE A 177 24.32 -12.87 12.25
CA ILE A 177 25.63 -13.26 11.74
C ILE A 177 26.69 -13.00 12.82
N LEU A 178 26.72 -11.78 13.36
CA LEU A 178 27.71 -11.38 14.36
C LEU A 178 27.60 -12.21 15.64
N SER A 179 26.37 -12.40 16.16
CA SER A 179 26.17 -13.21 17.37
C SER A 179 26.58 -14.67 17.16
N GLY A 180 26.23 -15.29 16.03
CA GLY A 180 26.60 -16.68 15.79
C GLY A 180 28.09 -16.88 15.57
N ILE A 181 28.77 -15.96 14.88
CA ILE A 181 30.23 -16.05 14.73
C ILE A 181 30.93 -15.82 16.07
N HIS A 182 30.43 -14.92 16.92
CA HIS A 182 30.99 -14.69 18.25
C HIS A 182 30.81 -15.90 19.18
N ILE A 183 29.65 -16.58 19.11
CA ILE A 183 29.43 -17.84 19.84
C ILE A 183 30.38 -18.92 19.31
N PHE A 184 30.50 -19.03 17.98
CA PHE A 184 31.36 -20.03 17.36
C PHE A 184 32.85 -19.78 17.62
N SER A 185 33.29 -18.52 17.62
CA SER A 185 34.67 -18.17 17.93
C SER A 185 35.04 -18.61 19.34
N ARG A 186 34.15 -18.41 20.33
CA ARG A 186 34.34 -18.90 21.71
C ARG A 186 34.41 -20.42 21.81
N TYR A 187 33.61 -21.13 21.01
CA TYR A 187 33.67 -22.60 20.97
C TYR A 187 34.96 -23.11 20.29
N TRP A 188 35.47 -22.38 19.30
CA TRP A 188 36.64 -22.76 18.50
C TRP A 188 37.98 -22.31 19.09
N GLU A 189 37.96 -21.37 20.05
CA GLU A 189 39.14 -20.86 20.77
C GLU A 189 40.03 -21.98 21.36
N PRO A 190 39.51 -22.94 22.15
CA PRO A 190 40.33 -23.97 22.78
C PRO A 190 41.02 -24.90 21.77
N VAL A 191 40.40 -25.08 20.59
CA VAL A 191 40.89 -25.99 19.53
C VAL A 191 42.11 -25.41 18.82
N ILE A 192 42.16 -24.09 18.63
CA ILE A 192 43.25 -23.43 17.89
C ILE A 192 44.31 -22.86 18.82
N LEU A 193 43.90 -22.16 19.88
CA LEU A 193 44.81 -21.41 20.73
C LEU A 193 45.30 -22.24 21.92
N GLY A 194 44.57 -23.28 22.31
CA GLY A 194 44.81 -24.06 23.53
C GLY A 194 43.89 -23.63 24.69
N GLU A 195 43.79 -24.46 25.73
CA GLU A 195 42.91 -24.20 26.87
C GLU A 195 43.30 -22.90 27.60
N GLY A 196 42.31 -22.04 27.87
CA GLY A 196 42.50 -20.78 28.59
C GLY A 196 43.01 -19.60 27.75
N LEU A 197 43.26 -19.79 26.45
CA LEU A 197 43.64 -18.73 25.53
C LEU A 197 42.45 -18.23 24.72
N HIS A 198 42.33 -16.91 24.58
CA HIS A 198 41.19 -16.24 23.94
C HIS A 198 41.65 -15.38 22.78
N TYR A 199 40.79 -15.21 21.78
CA TYR A 199 41.05 -14.23 20.73
C TYR A 199 41.12 -12.82 21.33
N PRO A 200 42.01 -11.96 20.81
CA PRO A 200 42.12 -10.60 21.31
C PRO A 200 40.83 -9.81 21.04
N ASN A 201 40.55 -8.81 21.87
CA ASN A 201 39.38 -7.94 21.71
C ASN A 201 39.36 -7.22 20.35
N SER A 202 40.53 -6.96 19.75
CA SER A 202 40.65 -6.41 18.40
C SER A 202 40.07 -7.33 17.33
N TYR A 203 40.14 -8.65 17.51
CA TYR A 203 39.49 -9.61 16.61
C TYR A 203 37.97 -9.58 16.79
N LEU A 204 37.51 -9.72 18.04
CA LEU A 204 36.08 -9.85 18.35
C LEU A 204 35.27 -8.58 18.00
N PHE A 205 35.82 -7.40 18.30
CA PHE A 205 35.12 -6.12 18.10
C PHE A 205 35.61 -5.33 16.88
N GLY A 206 36.70 -5.74 16.24
CA GLY A 206 37.20 -5.13 15.01
C GLY A 206 36.94 -6.01 13.79
N VAL A 207 37.57 -7.17 13.74
CA VAL A 207 37.59 -8.03 12.54
C VAL A 207 36.24 -8.71 12.28
N LEU A 208 35.57 -9.27 13.30
CA LEU A 208 34.28 -9.94 13.11
C LEU A 208 33.16 -9.01 12.60
N PRO A 209 33.03 -7.76 13.11
CA PRO A 209 32.13 -6.78 12.51
C PRO A 209 32.47 -6.44 11.06
N VAL A 210 33.76 -6.37 10.69
CA VAL A 210 34.17 -6.12 9.30
C VAL A 210 33.75 -7.28 8.39
N TYR A 211 33.95 -8.53 8.79
CA TYR A 211 33.47 -9.69 8.02
C TYR A 211 31.95 -9.66 7.84
N THR A 212 31.22 -9.35 8.93
CA THR A 212 29.76 -9.21 8.90
C THR A 212 29.34 -8.11 7.91
N LEU A 213 30.00 -6.95 7.95
CA LEU A 213 29.71 -5.84 7.04
C LEU A 213 29.97 -6.20 5.57
N ILE A 214 31.03 -6.97 5.28
CA ILE A 214 31.32 -7.43 3.92
C ILE A 214 30.23 -8.39 3.44
N TRP A 215 29.81 -9.37 4.25
CA TRP A 215 28.71 -10.27 3.89
C TRP A 215 27.37 -9.55 3.69
N LEU A 216 27.03 -8.59 4.55
CA LEU A 216 25.82 -7.78 4.40
C LEU A 216 25.86 -6.95 3.12
N THR A 217 26.99 -6.30 2.85
CA THR A 217 27.19 -5.49 1.64
C THR A 217 27.08 -6.36 0.39
N SER A 218 27.73 -7.52 0.38
CA SER A 218 27.69 -8.46 -0.74
C SER A 218 26.30 -9.04 -0.97
N SER A 219 25.57 -9.33 0.10
CA SER A 219 24.16 -9.75 0.07
C SER A 219 23.24 -8.65 -0.45
N TYR A 220 23.51 -7.39 -0.08
CA TYR A 220 22.81 -6.23 -0.61
C TYR A 220 23.01 -6.09 -2.12
N LEU A 221 24.25 -6.13 -2.60
CA LEU A 221 24.56 -6.06 -4.03
C LEU A 221 24.00 -7.25 -4.83
N SER A 222 23.87 -8.42 -4.21
CA SER A 222 23.28 -9.61 -4.82
C SER A 222 21.74 -9.58 -4.86
N GLY A 223 21.10 -8.56 -4.28
CA GLY A 223 19.64 -8.45 -4.23
C GLY A 223 18.98 -9.35 -3.18
N ALA A 224 19.69 -9.75 -2.13
CA ALA A 224 19.13 -10.58 -1.05
C ALA A 224 18.02 -9.89 -0.24
N TYR A 225 17.91 -8.56 -0.36
CA TYR A 225 16.90 -7.72 0.27
C TYR A 225 15.82 -7.22 -0.70
N ASP A 226 15.94 -7.58 -1.99
CA ASP A 226 14.96 -7.20 -3.00
C ASP A 226 13.65 -7.98 -2.82
N ARG A 227 12.54 -7.37 -3.22
CA ARG A 227 11.20 -7.96 -3.11
C ARG A 227 10.68 -8.35 -4.51
N PRO A 228 10.07 -9.54 -4.68
CA PRO A 228 9.84 -10.58 -3.66
C PRO A 228 11.14 -11.28 -3.23
N LEU A 229 11.16 -11.79 -2.00
CA LEU A 229 12.37 -12.36 -1.41
C LEU A 229 12.74 -13.67 -2.12
N ARG A 230 14.02 -13.78 -2.52
CA ARG A 230 14.55 -14.96 -3.22
C ARG A 230 15.72 -15.54 -2.44
N LEU A 231 15.56 -16.75 -1.93
CA LEU A 231 16.58 -17.41 -1.11
C LEU A 231 17.91 -17.61 -1.86
N ILE A 232 17.87 -17.85 -3.18
CA ILE A 232 19.08 -18.00 -3.99
C ILE A 232 20.00 -16.77 -3.96
N ARG A 233 19.44 -15.56 -3.80
CA ARG A 233 20.21 -14.32 -3.73
C ARG A 233 21.01 -14.20 -2.42
N ILE A 234 20.53 -14.81 -1.34
CA ILE A 234 21.25 -14.91 -0.06
C ILE A 234 22.52 -15.73 -0.26
N PHE A 235 22.40 -16.92 -0.85
CA PHE A 235 23.55 -17.79 -1.11
C PHE A 235 24.58 -17.13 -2.03
N GLN A 236 24.13 -16.45 -3.09
CA GLN A 236 25.00 -15.67 -3.97
C GLN A 236 25.79 -14.61 -3.18
N GLY A 237 25.10 -13.83 -2.34
CA GLY A 237 25.69 -12.79 -1.51
C GLY A 237 26.71 -13.30 -0.48
N ILE A 238 26.38 -14.39 0.22
CA ILE A 238 27.30 -15.03 1.16
C ILE A 238 28.53 -15.56 0.44
N ILE A 239 28.37 -16.26 -0.68
CA ILE A 239 29.50 -16.82 -1.43
C ILE A 239 30.43 -15.71 -1.92
N THR A 240 29.89 -14.68 -2.57
CA THR A 240 30.69 -13.54 -3.06
C THR A 240 31.34 -12.76 -1.92
N GLY A 241 30.65 -12.61 -0.78
CA GLY A 241 31.20 -11.98 0.42
C GLY A 241 32.33 -12.80 1.03
N THR A 242 32.19 -14.12 1.11
CA THR A 242 33.22 -15.03 1.61
C THR A 242 34.47 -15.01 0.73
N ILE A 243 34.30 -15.05 -0.60
CA ILE A 243 35.42 -14.92 -1.54
C ILE A 243 36.13 -13.58 -1.31
N THR A 244 35.36 -12.49 -1.19
CA THR A 244 35.90 -11.15 -0.92
C THR A 244 36.70 -11.11 0.37
N ILE A 245 36.15 -11.65 1.47
CA ILE A 245 36.84 -11.73 2.76
C ILE A 245 38.13 -12.55 2.63
N LEU A 246 38.10 -13.72 1.97
CA LEU A 246 39.29 -14.57 1.82
C LEU A 246 40.39 -13.90 0.98
N VAL A 247 40.02 -13.15 -0.06
CA VAL A 247 40.96 -12.35 -0.86
C VAL A 247 41.61 -11.28 0.01
N PHE A 248 40.83 -10.45 0.71
CA PHE A 248 41.41 -9.44 1.60
C PHE A 248 42.22 -10.05 2.74
N TYR A 249 41.73 -11.14 3.34
CA TYR A 249 42.43 -11.90 4.38
C TYR A 249 43.81 -12.38 3.91
N SER A 250 43.94 -12.75 2.63
CA SER A 250 45.23 -13.18 2.08
C SER A 250 46.25 -12.05 1.95
N LEU A 251 45.79 -10.80 1.84
CA LEU A 251 46.61 -9.59 1.70
C LEU A 251 46.98 -8.95 3.05
N LEU A 252 46.37 -9.39 4.15
CA LEU A 252 46.63 -8.86 5.48
C LEU A 252 47.94 -9.43 6.08
N ASN A 253 48.59 -8.61 6.91
CA ASN A 253 49.72 -9.02 7.73
C ASN A 253 49.32 -10.18 8.67
N GLU A 254 50.30 -10.98 9.10
CA GLU A 254 50.06 -12.21 9.88
C GLU A 254 49.29 -11.94 11.18
N GLU A 255 49.52 -10.79 11.81
CA GLU A 255 48.84 -10.35 13.04
C GLU A 255 47.32 -10.22 12.91
N TYR A 256 46.81 -10.02 11.70
CA TYR A 256 45.37 -9.89 11.42
C TYR A 256 44.77 -11.16 10.78
N ARG A 257 45.58 -12.21 10.56
CA ARG A 257 45.14 -13.47 9.95
C ARG A 257 44.81 -14.52 10.99
N PHE A 258 43.65 -14.37 11.65
CA PHE A 258 43.23 -15.26 12.75
C PHE A 258 42.85 -16.68 12.32
N SER A 259 41.73 -16.86 11.61
CA SER A 259 41.29 -18.21 11.21
C SER A 259 40.38 -18.21 9.99
N ARG A 260 40.81 -18.92 8.93
CA ARG A 260 39.99 -19.18 7.73
C ARG A 260 38.78 -20.05 8.04
N VAL A 261 38.91 -20.94 9.02
CA VAL A 261 37.81 -21.81 9.46
C VAL A 261 36.66 -20.97 10.01
N LEU A 262 36.95 -19.93 10.80
CA LEU A 262 35.93 -18.99 11.29
C LEU A 262 35.22 -18.23 10.16
N ILE A 263 35.93 -17.90 9.08
CA ILE A 263 35.34 -17.28 7.88
C ILE A 263 34.36 -18.26 7.21
N LEU A 264 34.76 -19.51 6.99
CA LEU A 264 33.91 -20.52 6.35
C LEU A 264 32.68 -20.88 7.22
N PHE A 265 32.86 -21.04 8.52
CA PHE A 265 31.75 -21.26 9.44
C PHE A 265 30.81 -20.05 9.50
N GLY A 266 31.35 -18.83 9.53
CA GLY A 266 30.55 -17.62 9.46
C GLY A 266 29.72 -17.54 8.18
N ALA A 267 30.25 -18.01 7.04
CA ALA A 267 29.51 -18.11 5.79
C ALA A 267 28.35 -19.12 5.88
N ILE A 268 28.61 -20.32 6.40
CA ILE A 268 27.58 -21.37 6.57
C ILE A 268 26.50 -20.89 7.54
N TRP A 269 26.90 -20.40 8.71
CA TRP A 269 25.99 -19.84 9.70
C TRP A 269 25.19 -18.68 9.12
N GLY A 270 25.83 -17.75 8.42
CA GLY A 270 25.18 -16.61 7.79
C GLY A 270 24.11 -17.05 6.80
N ALA A 271 24.43 -18.00 5.91
CA ALA A 271 23.45 -18.55 4.97
C ALA A 271 22.25 -19.21 5.68
N LEU A 272 22.50 -19.99 6.73
CA LEU A 272 21.46 -20.67 7.52
C LEU A 272 20.60 -19.68 8.31
N ALA A 273 21.22 -18.77 9.06
CA ALA A 273 20.54 -17.79 9.90
C ALA A 273 19.72 -16.82 9.07
N MET A 274 20.29 -16.32 7.97
CA MET A 274 19.58 -15.47 7.02
C MET A 274 18.38 -16.20 6.42
N THR A 275 18.56 -17.43 5.93
CA THR A 275 17.47 -18.23 5.36
C THR A 275 16.39 -18.54 6.39
N GLY A 276 16.79 -18.94 7.60
CA GLY A 276 15.89 -19.20 8.72
C GLY A 276 15.03 -17.98 9.06
N LEU A 277 15.64 -16.79 9.15
CA LEU A 277 14.90 -15.55 9.37
C LEU A 277 13.87 -15.30 8.26
N ARG A 278 14.21 -15.54 6.98
CA ARG A 278 13.24 -15.37 5.88
C ARG A 278 12.09 -16.35 5.99
N LEU A 279 12.37 -17.61 6.29
CA LEU A 279 11.32 -18.63 6.48
C LEU A 279 10.41 -18.25 7.65
N MET A 280 10.96 -17.85 8.79
CA MET A 280 10.19 -17.38 9.94
C MET A 280 9.30 -16.18 9.57
N LEU A 281 9.85 -15.19 8.86
CA LEU A 281 9.09 -14.02 8.42
C LEU A 281 8.04 -14.37 7.35
N HIS A 282 8.29 -15.37 6.50
CA HIS A 282 7.32 -15.87 5.53
C HIS A 282 6.07 -16.42 6.23
N PHE A 283 6.25 -17.20 7.31
CA PHE A 283 5.15 -17.77 8.09
C PHE A 283 4.32 -16.74 8.85
N THR A 284 4.80 -15.50 9.03
CA THR A 284 3.97 -14.41 9.58
C THR A 284 2.81 -14.00 8.66
N GLY A 285 2.83 -14.42 7.40
CA GLY A 285 1.79 -14.10 6.41
C GLY A 285 1.83 -12.66 5.90
N LEU A 286 2.77 -11.83 6.37
CA LEU A 286 2.96 -10.46 5.90
C LEU A 286 3.41 -10.46 4.43
N LYS A 287 2.65 -9.79 3.56
CA LYS A 287 2.92 -9.74 2.10
C LYS A 287 4.35 -9.31 1.76
N GLN A 288 4.93 -8.43 2.57
CA GLN A 288 6.28 -7.92 2.37
C GLN A 288 7.42 -8.94 2.57
N PHE A 289 7.15 -10.05 3.26
CA PHE A 289 8.14 -11.09 3.56
C PHE A 289 7.82 -12.41 2.85
N ARG A 290 6.98 -12.38 1.81
CA ARG A 290 6.69 -13.58 1.03
C ARG A 290 7.91 -14.00 0.19
N ILE A 291 8.22 -15.29 0.24
CA ILE A 291 9.26 -15.93 -0.56
C ILE A 291 8.60 -16.48 -1.82
N GLY A 292 9.24 -16.30 -2.99
CA GLY A 292 8.78 -16.89 -4.26
C GLY A 292 8.57 -15.87 -5.38
N ASN A 293 7.99 -16.32 -6.49
CA ASN A 293 7.66 -15.47 -7.64
C ASN A 293 6.38 -14.66 -7.41
N SER A 294 6.11 -13.69 -8.28
CA SER A 294 4.89 -12.87 -8.33
C SER A 294 3.63 -13.72 -8.09
N GLU A 295 2.66 -13.16 -7.37
CA GLU A 295 1.41 -13.86 -7.02
C GLU A 295 0.80 -14.48 -8.28
N ASN A 296 0.65 -15.80 -8.30
CA ASN A 296 -0.04 -16.56 -9.35
C ASN A 296 -1.55 -16.26 -9.28
N ARG A 297 -1.93 -15.01 -9.58
CA ARG A 297 -3.26 -14.46 -9.35
C ARG A 297 -4.29 -15.21 -10.19
N ARG A 298 -5.46 -15.43 -9.58
CA ARG A 298 -6.60 -16.07 -10.23
C ARG A 298 -7.64 -15.02 -10.59
N TYR A 299 -7.92 -14.88 -11.88
CA TYR A 299 -8.82 -13.88 -12.42
C TYR A 299 -10.18 -14.51 -12.76
N GLY A 300 -11.26 -13.80 -12.47
CA GLY A 300 -12.61 -14.11 -12.96
C GLY A 300 -13.09 -13.00 -13.89
N VAL A 301 -13.28 -13.31 -15.17
CA VAL A 301 -13.76 -12.35 -16.17
C VAL A 301 -15.26 -12.58 -16.36
N ILE A 302 -16.04 -11.50 -16.24
CA ILE A 302 -17.50 -11.55 -16.27
C ILE A 302 -18.00 -10.76 -17.47
N GLY A 303 -18.80 -11.40 -18.31
CA GLY A 303 -19.36 -10.81 -19.53
C GLY A 303 -19.93 -11.85 -20.48
N GLU A 304 -20.23 -11.44 -21.70
CA GLU A 304 -20.58 -12.31 -22.81
C GLU A 304 -19.33 -12.93 -23.44
N ALA A 305 -19.51 -13.96 -24.27
CA ALA A 305 -18.41 -14.82 -24.73
C ALA A 305 -17.31 -14.05 -25.47
N SER A 306 -17.69 -13.14 -26.38
CA SER A 306 -16.73 -12.37 -27.18
C SER A 306 -15.87 -11.44 -26.32
N GLU A 307 -16.48 -10.72 -25.38
CA GLU A 307 -15.76 -9.78 -24.51
C GLU A 307 -14.94 -10.49 -23.44
N CYS A 308 -15.47 -11.58 -22.88
CA CYS A 308 -14.74 -12.42 -21.94
C CYS A 308 -13.43 -12.93 -22.55
N LEU A 309 -13.48 -13.43 -23.79
CA LEU A 309 -12.29 -13.91 -24.49
C LEU A 309 -11.29 -12.78 -24.78
N ARG A 310 -11.78 -11.61 -25.20
CA ARG A 310 -10.95 -10.43 -25.42
C ARG A 310 -10.22 -9.98 -24.14
N ALA A 311 -10.97 -9.83 -23.04
CA ALA A 311 -10.41 -9.43 -21.76
C ALA A 311 -9.45 -10.49 -21.20
N ALA A 312 -9.74 -11.77 -21.39
CA ALA A 312 -8.84 -12.86 -21.01
C ALA A 312 -7.54 -12.86 -21.83
N ASP A 313 -7.59 -12.62 -23.14
CA ASP A 313 -6.39 -12.50 -23.98
C ASP A 313 -5.51 -11.33 -23.52
N LEU A 314 -6.14 -10.18 -23.23
CA LEU A 314 -5.43 -9.03 -22.67
C LEU A 314 -4.75 -9.35 -21.34
N LEU A 315 -5.43 -10.06 -20.44
CA LEU A 315 -4.84 -10.51 -19.16
C LEU A 315 -3.68 -11.47 -19.36
N ARG A 316 -3.75 -12.41 -20.31
CA ARG A 316 -2.66 -13.35 -20.60
C ARG A 316 -1.41 -12.63 -21.09
N ARG A 317 -1.57 -11.57 -21.89
CA ARG A 317 -0.45 -10.77 -22.40
C ARG A 317 0.19 -9.91 -21.32
N THR A 318 -0.60 -9.32 -20.42
CA THR A 318 -0.10 -8.41 -19.37
C THR A 318 0.40 -9.17 -18.13
N HIS A 319 -0.14 -10.36 -17.87
CA HIS A 319 0.18 -11.20 -16.73
C HIS A 319 0.43 -12.65 -17.20
N PRO A 320 1.59 -12.93 -17.83
CA PRO A 320 1.92 -14.27 -18.32
C PRO A 320 1.99 -15.32 -17.20
N ASP A 321 2.30 -14.89 -15.98
CA ASP A 321 2.33 -15.66 -14.74
C ASP A 321 0.97 -15.69 -13.99
N ALA A 322 -0.14 -15.44 -14.69
CA ALA A 322 -1.48 -15.62 -14.14
C ALA A 322 -1.80 -17.12 -13.94
N GLY A 323 -2.29 -17.48 -12.76
CA GLY A 323 -2.50 -18.89 -12.39
C GLY A 323 -3.76 -19.50 -12.96
N MET A 324 -4.78 -18.66 -13.15
CA MET A 324 -6.04 -19.06 -13.77
C MET A 324 -6.75 -17.82 -14.30
N ILE A 325 -7.40 -17.95 -15.46
CA ILE A 325 -8.37 -16.97 -15.95
C ILE A 325 -9.67 -17.72 -16.21
N ALA A 326 -10.63 -17.52 -15.32
CA ALA A 326 -11.95 -18.13 -15.35
C ALA A 326 -12.95 -17.20 -16.07
N LEU A 327 -13.75 -17.74 -16.98
CA LEU A 327 -14.76 -16.99 -17.71
C LEU A 327 -16.14 -17.27 -17.10
N ILE A 328 -16.88 -16.21 -16.78
CA ILE A 328 -18.16 -16.24 -16.07
C ILE A 328 -19.21 -15.55 -16.93
N ASN A 329 -20.25 -16.28 -17.29
CA ASN A 329 -21.26 -15.76 -18.20
C ASN A 329 -22.21 -14.77 -17.50
N SER A 330 -22.48 -13.63 -18.14
CA SER A 330 -23.51 -12.67 -17.73
C SER A 330 -24.86 -12.85 -18.42
N ALA A 331 -24.92 -13.52 -19.57
CA ALA A 331 -26.12 -13.68 -20.38
C ALA A 331 -26.97 -14.90 -19.99
N MET A 332 -28.30 -14.75 -20.10
CA MET A 332 -29.25 -15.84 -19.88
C MET A 332 -29.38 -16.68 -21.14
N GLY A 333 -28.78 -17.87 -21.16
CA GLY A 333 -29.03 -18.90 -22.19
C GLY A 333 -27.82 -19.37 -22.99
N ASP A 334 -26.65 -18.74 -22.85
CA ASP A 334 -25.45 -19.11 -23.63
C ASP A 334 -24.52 -20.02 -22.81
N ASN A 335 -24.87 -21.30 -22.68
CA ASN A 335 -24.02 -22.30 -22.00
C ASN A 335 -22.93 -22.83 -22.97
N LYS A 336 -22.06 -21.93 -23.43
CA LYS A 336 -20.86 -22.34 -24.16
C LYS A 336 -19.89 -23.05 -23.20
N PRO A 337 -19.18 -24.12 -23.64
CA PRO A 337 -18.26 -24.90 -22.80
C PRO A 337 -17.05 -24.09 -22.28
N VAL A 338 -16.88 -22.87 -22.79
CA VAL A 338 -15.83 -21.93 -22.41
C VAL A 338 -16.05 -21.31 -21.03
N PHE A 339 -17.29 -21.29 -20.53
CA PHE A 339 -17.63 -20.70 -19.23
C PHE A 339 -17.59 -21.72 -18.10
N ILE A 340 -17.08 -21.31 -16.95
CA ILE A 340 -17.07 -22.14 -15.73
C ILE A 340 -18.37 -22.07 -14.93
N GLY A 341 -19.26 -21.12 -15.28
CA GLY A 341 -20.54 -20.92 -14.62
C GLY A 341 -21.16 -19.56 -14.94
N HIS A 342 -22.27 -19.26 -14.27
CA HIS A 342 -23.07 -18.05 -14.48
C HIS A 342 -22.87 -17.02 -13.35
N ILE A 343 -23.03 -15.74 -13.66
CA ILE A 343 -22.89 -14.62 -12.71
C ILE A 343 -23.79 -14.73 -11.45
N ARG A 344 -24.87 -15.50 -11.53
CA ARG A 344 -25.74 -15.80 -10.37
C ARG A 344 -25.06 -16.66 -9.31
N GLN A 345 -24.13 -17.53 -9.72
CA GLN A 345 -23.35 -18.42 -8.86
C GLN A 345 -21.97 -17.82 -8.53
N LEU A 346 -21.80 -16.50 -8.71
CA LEU A 346 -20.51 -15.83 -8.58
C LEU A 346 -19.85 -16.09 -7.22
N ASN A 347 -20.63 -16.14 -6.13
CA ASN A 347 -20.10 -16.43 -4.79
C ASN A 347 -19.45 -17.82 -4.70
N ASP A 348 -20.11 -18.84 -5.27
CA ASP A 348 -19.62 -20.21 -5.28
C ASP A 348 -18.38 -20.31 -6.16
N ILE A 349 -18.41 -19.68 -7.33
CA ILE A 349 -17.28 -19.60 -8.25
C ILE A 349 -16.05 -18.98 -7.58
N ILE A 350 -16.21 -17.81 -6.93
CA ILE A 350 -15.12 -17.14 -6.20
C ILE A 350 -14.52 -18.06 -5.14
N THR A 351 -15.37 -18.81 -4.43
CA THR A 351 -14.97 -19.67 -3.32
C THR A 351 -14.24 -20.92 -3.82
N ILE A 352 -14.85 -21.65 -4.76
CA ILE A 352 -14.35 -22.91 -5.33
C ILE A 352 -13.03 -22.68 -6.07
N TYR A 353 -13.01 -21.70 -6.99
CA TYR A 353 -11.84 -21.44 -7.82
C TYR A 353 -10.80 -20.52 -7.16
N LYS A 354 -11.11 -20.00 -5.96
CA LYS A 354 -10.27 -19.08 -5.18
C LYS A 354 -9.86 -17.85 -6.00
N ILE A 355 -10.85 -17.18 -6.60
CA ILE A 355 -10.62 -15.98 -7.43
C ILE A 355 -10.10 -14.84 -6.55
N ASP A 356 -9.02 -14.19 -7.00
CA ASP A 356 -8.38 -13.05 -6.34
C ASP A 356 -8.83 -11.70 -6.93
N GLU A 357 -9.15 -11.68 -8.23
CA GLU A 357 -9.50 -10.47 -8.96
C GLU A 357 -10.65 -10.72 -9.95
N LEU A 358 -11.67 -9.87 -9.92
CA LEU A 358 -12.76 -9.87 -10.91
C LEU A 358 -12.58 -8.76 -11.94
N VAL A 359 -12.84 -9.10 -13.20
CA VAL A 359 -12.85 -8.16 -14.33
C VAL A 359 -14.25 -8.13 -14.93
N PHE A 360 -14.93 -6.99 -14.84
CA PHE A 360 -16.27 -6.80 -15.41
C PHE A 360 -16.17 -6.21 -16.82
N CYS A 361 -16.75 -6.88 -17.81
CA CYS A 361 -16.86 -6.35 -19.16
C CYS A 361 -18.02 -5.34 -19.21
N SER A 362 -17.70 -4.05 -19.30
CA SER A 362 -18.70 -2.98 -19.25
C SER A 362 -19.58 -2.85 -20.49
N ARG A 363 -19.19 -3.50 -21.60
CA ARG A 363 -20.05 -3.64 -22.77
C ARG A 363 -21.31 -4.45 -22.45
N ASP A 364 -21.17 -5.47 -21.60
CA ASP A 364 -22.23 -6.47 -21.36
C ASP A 364 -22.95 -6.24 -20.03
N LEU A 365 -22.32 -5.53 -19.10
CA LEU A 365 -22.83 -5.27 -17.76
C LEU A 365 -23.07 -3.77 -17.56
N GLY A 366 -24.31 -3.42 -17.18
CA GLY A 366 -24.65 -2.05 -16.83
C GLY A 366 -23.89 -1.58 -15.59
N ALA A 367 -23.53 -0.29 -15.53
CA ALA A 367 -22.78 0.27 -14.40
C ALA A 367 -23.46 0.01 -13.03
N GLY A 368 -24.80 0.07 -12.97
CA GLY A 368 -25.56 -0.27 -11.76
C GLY A 368 -25.35 -1.72 -11.31
N GLN A 369 -25.40 -2.67 -12.24
CA GLN A 369 -25.15 -4.09 -11.94
C GLN A 369 -23.72 -4.31 -11.44
N ILE A 370 -22.73 -3.66 -12.07
CA ILE A 370 -21.34 -3.73 -11.64
C ILE A 370 -21.17 -3.18 -10.23
N ILE A 371 -21.75 -2.01 -9.93
CA ILE A 371 -21.71 -1.39 -8.59
C ILE A 371 -22.34 -2.33 -7.56
N ASP A 372 -23.52 -2.87 -7.86
CA ASP A 372 -24.22 -3.78 -6.95
C ASP A 372 -23.39 -5.03 -6.67
N LEU A 373 -22.80 -5.64 -7.72
CA LEU A 373 -21.91 -6.77 -7.56
C LEU A 373 -20.67 -6.41 -6.75
N MET A 374 -20.03 -5.25 -6.98
CA MET A 374 -18.88 -4.80 -6.18
C MET A 374 -19.22 -4.51 -4.72
N SER A 375 -20.46 -4.08 -4.43
CA SER A 375 -20.92 -3.70 -3.09
C SER A 375 -21.27 -4.90 -2.20
N ARG A 376 -21.45 -6.09 -2.79
CA ARG A 376 -21.74 -7.31 -2.02
C ARG A 376 -20.55 -7.64 -1.11
N ASN A 377 -20.86 -8.03 0.13
CA ASN A 377 -19.86 -8.45 1.09
C ASN A 377 -19.29 -9.83 0.73
N TYR A 378 -18.31 -9.87 -0.17
CA TYR A 378 -17.53 -11.07 -0.38
C TYR A 378 -16.62 -11.28 0.83
N SER A 379 -16.61 -12.50 1.37
CA SER A 379 -15.80 -12.90 2.53
C SER A 379 -14.29 -12.81 2.32
N ARG A 380 -13.84 -12.61 1.06
CA ARG A 380 -12.44 -12.51 0.64
C ARG A 380 -12.07 -11.08 0.20
N GLN A 381 -10.80 -10.72 0.38
CA GLN A 381 -10.22 -9.48 -0.17
C GLN A 381 -10.12 -9.56 -1.70
N LEU A 382 -11.26 -9.46 -2.39
CA LEU A 382 -11.37 -9.51 -3.84
C LEU A 382 -11.01 -8.15 -4.44
N ASP A 383 -10.13 -8.16 -5.44
CA ASP A 383 -9.86 -6.99 -6.27
C ASP A 383 -10.87 -6.92 -7.43
N PHE A 384 -11.16 -5.71 -7.91
CA PHE A 384 -12.11 -5.50 -8.99
C PHE A 384 -11.53 -4.56 -10.04
N LYS A 385 -11.76 -4.89 -11.30
CA LYS A 385 -11.46 -4.07 -12.46
C LYS A 385 -12.63 -4.08 -13.44
N ILE A 386 -12.67 -3.07 -14.31
CA ILE A 386 -13.60 -2.96 -15.42
C ILE A 386 -12.81 -2.97 -16.71
N ALA A 387 -13.24 -3.78 -17.68
CA ALA A 387 -12.78 -3.72 -19.06
C ALA A 387 -13.76 -2.83 -19.85
N PRO A 388 -13.36 -1.62 -20.27
CA PRO A 388 -14.14 -0.79 -21.17
C PRO A 388 -14.30 -1.47 -22.53
N GLN A 389 -15.40 -1.16 -23.21
CA GLN A 389 -15.57 -1.52 -24.61
C GLN A 389 -14.43 -0.93 -25.46
N ASP A 390 -13.90 -1.71 -26.40
CA ASP A 390 -12.87 -1.32 -27.37
C ASP A 390 -11.55 -0.74 -26.78
N SER A 391 -11.38 -0.81 -25.46
CA SER A 391 -10.17 -0.38 -24.77
C SER A 391 -9.10 -1.48 -24.80
N THR A 392 -7.86 -1.08 -25.05
CA THR A 392 -6.64 -1.89 -24.91
C THR A 392 -6.18 -2.02 -23.45
N SER A 393 -6.91 -1.43 -22.50
CA SER A 393 -6.57 -1.40 -21.09
C SER A 393 -7.73 -1.84 -20.20
N ILE A 394 -7.39 -2.47 -19.06
CA ILE A 394 -8.33 -2.86 -18.01
C ILE A 394 -8.15 -1.88 -16.83
N ILE A 395 -9.22 -1.17 -16.48
CA ILE A 395 -9.22 -0.07 -15.52
C ILE A 395 -9.59 -0.58 -14.13
N GLY A 396 -8.88 -0.17 -13.10
CA GLY A 396 -9.21 -0.54 -11.73
C GLY A 396 -8.45 0.29 -10.70
N SER A 397 -8.95 0.29 -9.45
CA SER A 397 -8.38 1.11 -8.37
C SER A 397 -6.92 0.78 -8.02
N ASN A 398 -6.43 -0.40 -8.44
CA ASN A 398 -5.07 -0.87 -8.21
C ASN A 398 -4.21 -0.82 -9.49
N SER A 399 -4.75 -0.35 -10.63
CA SER A 399 -4.04 -0.20 -11.89
C SER A 399 -3.09 1.01 -11.93
N ILE A 400 -2.97 1.76 -10.83
CA ILE A 400 -2.20 3.02 -10.73
C ILE A 400 -0.66 2.76 -10.67
N SER A 401 -0.23 1.56 -11.06
CA SER A 401 1.18 1.16 -11.12
C SER A 401 1.44 0.36 -12.38
N THR A 402 1.46 1.05 -13.50
CA THR A 402 2.44 0.81 -14.56
C THR A 402 3.23 2.10 -14.75
#